data_AF-A0A433Y9Y6-F1
#
_entry.id   AF-A0A433Y9Y6-F1
#
_cell.length_a   1.000
_cell.length_b   1.000
_cell.length_c   1.000
_cell.angle_alpha   90.00
_cell.angle_beta   90.00
_cell.angle_gamma   90.00
#
_symmetry.space_group_name_H-M   'P 1'
#
loop_
_entity.id
_entity.type
_entity.pdbx_description
1 polymer ?
#
loop_
_entity_poly.entity_id
_entity_poly.type
_entity_poly.pdbx_seq_one_letter_code
_entity_poly.pdbx_strand_id
1 'polypeptide(L)'
;MATISRFKQAKSYLNKPVKIRTKTGAVLYGTIVKVSGKKLYLKVSAAHSKGSGAHATFVPFIIPLVLFDLLAIILLQRRRRIIRRRVF
;
A
#
# COMPACT_ATOMS: atom_id res chain seq x y z
N MET A 1 22.10 9.49 -29.44
CA MET A 1 23.20 8.57 -29.04
C MET A 1 23.09 8.00 -27.60
N ALA A 2 22.23 8.50 -26.71
CA ALA A 2 22.12 8.02 -25.32
C ALA A 2 21.36 6.69 -25.09
N THR A 3 20.74 6.12 -26.12
CA THR A 3 19.96 4.86 -26.04
C THR A 3 20.86 3.63 -26.09
N ILE A 4 21.93 3.68 -26.88
CA ILE A 4 22.88 2.58 -27.07
C ILE A 4 23.65 2.31 -25.76
N SER A 5 24.04 3.37 -25.03
CA SER A 5 24.77 3.23 -23.77
C SER A 5 23.92 2.57 -22.68
N ARG A 6 22.65 2.97 -22.55
CA ARG A 6 21.72 2.38 -21.58
C ARG A 6 21.38 0.93 -21.89
N PHE A 7 21.25 0.58 -23.18
CA PHE A 7 21.04 -0.81 -23.58
C PHE A 7 22.26 -1.69 -23.23
N LYS A 8 23.47 -1.22 -23.55
CA LYS A 8 24.71 -1.94 -23.23
C LYS A 8 24.89 -2.11 -21.72
N GLN A 9 24.57 -1.07 -20.95
CA GLN A 9 24.57 -1.12 -19.50
C GLN A 9 23.53 -2.11 -18.98
N ALA A 10 22.29 -2.08 -19.46
CA ALA A 10 21.28 -3.05 -19.05
C ALA A 10 21.71 -4.51 -19.33
N LYS A 11 22.39 -4.73 -20.46
CA LYS A 11 22.91 -6.04 -20.84
C LYS A 11 24.08 -6.50 -19.95
N SER A 12 24.87 -5.59 -19.36
CA SER A 12 25.95 -5.97 -18.44
C SER A 12 25.45 -6.43 -17.07
N TYR A 13 24.20 -6.09 -16.71
CA TYR A 13 23.52 -6.56 -15.51
C TYR A 13 22.62 -7.78 -15.74
N LEU A 14 22.72 -8.43 -16.91
CA LEU A 14 21.99 -9.68 -17.16
C LEU A 14 22.40 -10.75 -16.12
N ASN A 15 21.41 -11.48 -15.60
CA ASN A 15 21.55 -12.50 -14.55
C ASN A 15 22.08 -11.97 -13.20
N LYS A 16 22.14 -10.65 -13.00
CA LYS A 16 22.53 -10.04 -11.73
C LYS A 16 21.33 -9.53 -10.95
N PRO A 17 21.37 -9.58 -9.60
CA PRO A 17 20.36 -8.95 -8.76
C PRO A 17 20.47 -7.42 -8.86
N VAL A 18 19.34 -6.75 -9.01
CA VAL A 18 19.26 -5.30 -9.16
C VAL A 18 18.10 -4.72 -8.35
N LYS A 19 18.26 -3.45 -7.96
CA LYS A 19 17.21 -2.61 -7.38
C LYS A 19 16.79 -1.58 -8.43
N ILE A 20 15.50 -1.52 -8.75
CA ILE A 20 14.96 -0.63 -9.78
C ILE A 20 13.89 0.27 -9.17
N ARG A 21 14.01 1.57 -9.40
CA ARG A 21 12.97 2.55 -9.07
C ARG A 21 12.15 2.84 -10.31
N THR A 22 10.84 2.59 -10.27
CA THR A 22 9.93 2.92 -11.36
C THR A 22 9.65 4.43 -11.37
N LYS A 23 9.13 4.94 -12.49
CA LYS A 23 8.68 6.34 -12.59
C LYS A 23 7.56 6.68 -11.59
N THR A 24 6.78 5.69 -11.18
CA THR A 24 5.72 5.81 -10.16
C THR A 24 6.28 5.85 -8.73
N GLY A 25 7.60 5.70 -8.54
CA GLY A 25 8.26 5.70 -7.24
C GLY A 25 8.35 4.32 -6.58
N ALA A 26 7.70 3.29 -7.14
CA ALA A 26 7.82 1.93 -6.62
C ALA A 26 9.26 1.41 -6.77
N VAL A 27 9.72 0.70 -5.75
CA VAL A 27 11.05 0.09 -5.73
C VAL A 27 10.89 -1.42 -5.88
N LEU A 28 11.45 -1.96 -6.97
CA LEU A 28 11.42 -3.38 -7.30
C LEU A 28 12.80 -3.97 -7.09
N TYR A 29 12.84 -5.18 -6.54
CA TYR A 29 14.04 -5.98 -6.38
C TYR A 29 13.89 -7.26 -7.19
N GLY A 30 14.92 -7.62 -7.95
CA GLY A 30 14.87 -8.83 -8.77
C GLY A 30 16.11 -9.03 -9.62
N THR A 31 16.10 -10.08 -10.42
CA THR A 31 17.19 -10.42 -11.34
C THR A 31 16.78 -10.09 -12.77
N ILE A 32 17.67 -9.44 -13.53
CA ILE A 32 17.41 -9.16 -14.95
C ILE A 32 17.58 -10.46 -15.73
N VAL A 33 16.50 -10.97 -16.31
CA VAL A 33 16.52 -12.23 -17.08
C VAL A 33 16.63 -12.00 -18.59
N LYS A 34 16.15 -10.85 -19.08
CA LYS A 34 16.17 -10.55 -20.51
C LYS A 34 16.13 -9.04 -20.74
N VAL A 35 16.86 -8.58 -21.76
CA VAL A 35 16.77 -7.22 -22.28
C VAL A 35 16.44 -7.32 -23.76
N SER A 36 15.35 -6.68 -24.19
CA SER A 36 14.88 -6.74 -25.58
C SER A 36 14.42 -5.37 -26.05
N GLY A 37 15.17 -4.78 -27.00
CA GLY A 37 14.91 -3.44 -27.50
C GLY A 37 14.86 -2.40 -26.38
N LYS A 38 13.66 -1.85 -26.14
CA LYS A 38 13.38 -0.85 -25.08
C LYS A 38 12.79 -1.44 -23.80
N LYS A 39 12.62 -2.76 -23.73
CA LYS A 39 12.02 -3.47 -22.60
C LYS A 39 13.07 -4.29 -21.85
N LEU A 40 12.91 -4.36 -20.53
CA LEU A 40 13.73 -5.14 -19.64
C LEU A 40 12.82 -6.03 -18.79
N TYR A 41 13.17 -7.31 -18.69
CA TYR A 41 12.40 -8.32 -17.99
C TYR A 41 13.09 -8.66 -16.69
N LEU A 42 12.34 -8.60 -15.59
CA LEU A 42 12.81 -8.87 -14.25
C LEU A 42 12.12 -10.11 -13.72
N LYS A 43 12.92 -11.07 -13.26
CA LYS A 43 12.45 -12.11 -12.37
C LYS A 43 12.44 -11.53 -10.97
N VAL A 44 11.26 -11.13 -10.53
CA VAL A 44 11.01 -10.69 -9.16
C VAL A 44 10.84 -11.95 -8.33
N SER A 45 11.74 -12.21 -7.39
CA SER A 45 11.47 -13.20 -6.35
C SER A 45 10.32 -12.62 -5.53
N ALA A 46 9.15 -13.26 -5.56
CA ALA A 46 7.99 -12.89 -4.76
C ALA A 46 8.32 -13.12 -3.28
N ALA A 47 9.13 -12.24 -2.70
CA ALA A 47 9.54 -12.25 -1.31
C ALA A 47 9.52 -10.84 -0.72
N HIS A 48 8.76 -9.93 -1.33
CA HIS A 48 8.25 -8.75 -0.65
C HIS A 48 6.74 -8.70 -0.81
N SER A 49 6.10 -9.46 0.08
CA SER A 49 4.84 -9.13 0.75
C SER A 49 4.86 -7.78 1.50
N LYS A 50 5.84 -6.89 1.24
CA LYS A 50 5.72 -5.47 1.58
C LYS A 50 4.90 -4.78 0.50
N GLY A 51 3.63 -5.19 0.43
CA GLY A 51 2.59 -4.21 0.28
C GLY A 51 2.88 -3.10 1.30
N SER A 52 2.70 -1.86 0.85
CA SER A 52 2.49 -0.72 1.71
C SER A 52 1.86 -1.17 3.03
N GLY A 53 2.57 -1.00 4.14
CA GLY A 53 2.11 -1.32 5.48
C GLY A 53 0.95 -0.44 5.94
N ALA A 54 0.08 -0.01 5.03
CA ALA A 54 -1.29 0.23 5.37
C ALA A 54 -1.97 -1.15 5.44
N HIS A 55 -1.79 -1.83 6.57
CA HIS A 55 -2.87 -2.64 7.13
C HIS A 55 -4.02 -1.67 7.43
N ALA A 56 -4.66 -1.27 6.34
CA ALA A 56 -6.06 -0.99 6.27
C ALA A 56 -6.78 -2.14 6.97
N THR A 57 -6.99 -1.99 8.28
CA THR A 57 -8.03 -2.67 9.04
C THR A 57 -9.40 -2.20 8.54
N PHE A 58 -9.61 -2.22 7.22
CA PHE A 58 -10.89 -1.92 6.60
C PHE A 58 -11.66 -3.22 6.56
N VAL A 59 -12.36 -3.52 7.65
CA VAL A 59 -13.73 -3.95 7.44
C VAL A 59 -14.50 -2.66 7.15
N PRO A 60 -14.82 -2.35 5.88
CA PRO A 60 -15.15 -0.99 5.45
C PRO A 60 -16.40 -0.40 6.11
N PHE A 61 -17.17 -1.22 6.84
CA PHE A 61 -18.39 -0.77 7.51
C PHE A 61 -18.50 -1.19 8.99
N ILE A 62 -17.79 -2.21 9.49
CA ILE A 62 -18.00 -2.66 10.88
C ILE A 62 -17.53 -1.62 11.90
N ILE A 63 -16.30 -1.13 11.76
CA ILE A 63 -15.72 -0.16 12.69
C ILE A 63 -16.54 1.14 12.75
N PRO A 64 -16.87 1.81 11.61
CA PRO A 64 -17.68 3.03 11.68
C PRO A 64 -19.10 2.81 12.20
N LEU A 65 -19.74 1.67 11.91
CA LEU A 65 -21.08 1.37 12.43
C LEU A 65 -21.09 1.17 13.95
N VAL A 66 -20.12 0.43 14.50
CA VAL A 66 -20.02 0.19 15.94
C VAL A 66 -19.68 1.49 16.69
N LEU A 67 -18.78 2.32 16.16
CA LEU A 67 -18.46 3.63 16.73
C LEU A 67 -19.68 4.58 16.75
N PHE A 68 -20.44 4.61 15.66
CA PHE A 68 -21.66 5.40 15.56
C PHE A 68 -22.74 4.92 16.55
N ASP A 69 -22.94 3.61 16.66
CA ASP A 69 -23.93 3.03 17.56
C ASP A 69 -23.59 3.28 19.04
N LEU A 70 -22.32 3.14 19.44
CA LEU A 70 -21.86 3.48 20.78
C LEU A 70 -22.06 4.98 21.10
N LEU A 71 -21.78 5.87 20.14
CA LEU A 71 -22.04 7.30 20.30
C LEU A 71 -23.53 7.59 20.47
N ALA A 72 -24.39 6.93 19.71
CA ALA A 72 -25.84 7.08 19.80
C ALA A 72 -26.37 6.69 21.20
N ILE A 73 -25.87 5.59 21.77
CA ILE A 73 -26.24 5.15 23.13
C ILE A 73 -25.77 6.16 24.18
N ILE A 74 -24.54 6.67 24.08
CA ILE A 74 -23.99 7.65 25.03
C ILE A 74 -24.80 8.96 24.99
N LEU A 75 -25.11 9.46 23.79
CA LEU A 75 -25.94 10.65 23.62
C LEU A 75 -27.34 10.46 24.19
N LEU A 76 -27.97 9.32 23.92
CA LEU A 76 -29.30 9.00 24.41
C LEU A 76 -29.33 8.86 25.94
N GLN A 77 -28.32 8.20 26.53
CA GLN A 77 -28.19 8.05 27.97
C GLN A 77 -27.94 9.39 28.67
N ARG A 78 -27.11 10.27 28.09
CA ARG A 78 -26.87 11.62 28.61
C ARG A 78 -28.15 12.45 28.59
N ARG A 79 -28.93 12.40 27.50
CA ARG A 79 -30.22 13.09 27.39
C ARG A 79 -31.22 12.60 28.44
N ARG A 80 -31.32 11.27 28.66
CA ARG A 80 -32.20 10.70 29.70
C ARG A 80 -31.80 11.13 31.12
N ARG A 81 -30.50 11.21 31.44
CA ARG A 81 -30.04 11.71 32.75
C ARG A 81 -30.36 13.19 32.96
N ILE A 82 -30.20 14.02 31.92
CA ILE A 82 -30.52 15.45 32.00
C ILE A 82 -32.02 15.65 32.23
N ILE A 83 -32.87 14.93 31.50
CA ILE A 83 -34.33 15.03 31.66
C ILE A 83 -34.75 14.58 33.06
N ARG A 84 -34.24 13.45 33.56
CA ARG A 84 -34.57 13.00 34.92
C ARG A 84 -34.14 13.97 36.02
N ARG A 85 -33.02 14.69 35.85
CA ARG A 85 -32.59 15.74 36.80
C ARG A 85 -33.42 17.03 36.76
N ARG A 86 -34.27 17.22 35.75
CA ARG A 86 -35.20 18.37 35.69
C ARG A 86 -36.60 18.04 36.21
N VAL A 87 -36.88 16.75 36.44
CA VAL A 87 -38.19 16.26 36.90
C VAL A 87 -38.17 15.90 38.39
N PHE A 88 -37.01 16.03 39.04
CA PHE A 88 -36.87 16.08 40.50
C PHE A 88 -36.50 17.50 40.92
#